data_AF-A0A1C4AU89-F1
#
_entry.id   AF-A0A1C4AU89-F1
#
_cell.length_a   1.000
_cell.length_b   1.000
_cell.length_c   1.000
_cell.angle_alpha   90.00
_cell.angle_beta   90.00
_cell.angle_gamma   90.00
#
_symmetry.space_group_name_H-M   'P 1'
#
loop_
_entity.id
_entity.type
_entity.pdbx_description
1 polymer ?
#
loop_
_entity_poly.entity_id
_entity_poly.type
_entity_poly.pdbx_seq_one_letter_code
_entity_poly.pdbx_strand_id
1 'polypeptide(L)'
;MNRLNFLKQENNLTTFRFVLFSIITLGIYSVVWFYKRNKLIQNALGVKIVSDIYVIILIILNVVLFCADVISILYENNLFEITSNILFFVSVVMFSIWANCARSVLTYYCWGEYNIKPKTKSVYAVILGVFYINYLINALGKINKPDISK
;
A
#
# COMPACT_ATOMS: atom_id res chain seq x y z
N MET A 1 9.13 -16.15 -16.86
CA MET A 1 9.30 -15.21 -15.73
C MET A 1 8.12 -15.36 -14.77
N ASN A 2 8.34 -15.50 -13.46
CA ASN A 2 7.25 -15.74 -12.51
C ASN A 2 6.46 -14.44 -12.22
N ARG A 3 5.19 -14.54 -11.83
CA ARG A 3 4.32 -13.36 -11.59
C ARG A 3 4.81 -12.46 -10.44
N LEU A 4 5.48 -13.02 -9.43
CA LEU A 4 6.05 -12.25 -8.30
C LEU A 4 7.27 -11.41 -8.72
N ASN A 5 8.09 -11.93 -9.62
CA ASN A 5 9.22 -11.24 -10.22
C ASN A 5 8.73 -10.14 -11.13
N PHE A 6 7.61 -10.37 -11.85
CA PHE A 6 6.93 -9.32 -12.61
C PHE A 6 6.43 -8.20 -11.68
N LEU A 7 5.73 -8.54 -10.60
CA LEU A 7 5.29 -7.55 -9.60
C LEU A 7 6.43 -6.70 -9.04
N LYS A 8 7.58 -7.31 -8.73
CA LYS A 8 8.76 -6.60 -8.24
C LYS A 8 9.42 -5.75 -9.31
N GLN A 9 9.56 -6.26 -10.54
CA GLN A 9 10.14 -5.50 -11.65
C GLN A 9 9.27 -4.29 -12.00
N GLU A 10 7.95 -4.45 -12.04
CA GLU A 10 7.00 -3.36 -12.25
C GLU A 10 6.97 -2.36 -11.09
N ASN A 11 7.27 -2.81 -9.87
CA ASN A 11 7.39 -1.91 -8.73
C ASN A 11 8.64 -1.05 -8.84
N ASN A 12 9.76 -1.66 -9.23
CA ASN A 12 11.08 -1.02 -9.42
C ASN A 12 11.47 -0.01 -8.32
N LEU A 13 11.04 -0.25 -7.09
CA LEU A 13 11.17 0.72 -6.01
C LEU A 13 11.63 0.04 -4.72
N THR A 14 12.86 0.33 -4.32
CA THR A 14 13.38 -0.07 -3.01
C THR A 14 12.56 0.60 -1.91
N THR A 15 12.32 -0.09 -0.80
CA THR A 15 11.54 0.47 0.33
C THR A 15 12.16 1.73 0.90
N PHE A 16 13.48 1.84 0.92
CA PHE A 16 14.16 3.07 1.35
C PHE A 16 13.84 4.26 0.45
N ARG A 17 13.99 4.12 -0.88
CA ARG A 17 13.59 5.16 -1.83
C ARG A 17 12.10 5.50 -1.73
N PHE A 18 11.25 4.51 -1.47
CA PHE A 18 9.83 4.76 -1.28
C PHE A 18 9.57 5.68 -0.08
N VAL A 19 10.13 5.35 1.09
CA VAL A 19 10.03 6.19 2.29
C VAL A 19 10.56 7.60 2.02
N LEU A 20 11.71 7.70 1.35
CA LEU A 20 12.31 8.99 1.01
C LEU A 20 11.39 9.84 0.12
N PHE A 21 10.84 9.27 -0.96
CA PHE A 21 9.91 9.99 -1.84
C PHE A 21 8.62 10.35 -1.12
N SER A 22 8.11 9.49 -0.25
CA SER A 22 6.94 9.80 0.56
C SER A 22 7.19 10.96 1.50
N ILE A 23 8.36 11.08 2.13
CA ILE A 23 8.70 12.23 2.98
C ILE A 23 8.85 13.51 2.16
N ILE A 24 9.61 13.46 1.05
CA ILE A 24 9.87 14.63 0.18
C ILE A 24 8.56 15.18 -0.41
N THR A 25 7.59 14.31 -0.71
CA THR A 25 6.29 14.70 -1.28
C THR A 25 5.19 14.85 -0.24
N LEU A 26 5.52 14.86 1.06
CA LEU A 26 4.55 14.96 2.16
C LEU A 26 3.41 13.93 2.07
N GLY A 27 3.73 12.71 1.67
CA GLY A 27 2.80 11.58 1.59
C GLY A 27 2.06 11.44 0.25
N ILE A 28 2.10 12.45 -0.63
CA ILE A 28 1.41 12.38 -1.95
C ILE A 28 1.90 11.18 -2.76
N TYR A 29 3.22 10.92 -2.74
CA TYR A 29 3.78 9.76 -3.45
C TYR A 29 3.24 8.44 -2.91
N SER A 30 2.97 8.32 -1.61
CA SER A 30 2.35 7.11 -1.02
C SER A 30 0.97 6.83 -1.59
N VAL A 31 0.14 7.87 -1.77
CA VAL A 31 -1.21 7.76 -2.32
C VAL A 31 -1.16 7.32 -3.79
N VAL A 32 -0.30 7.96 -4.59
CA VAL A 32 -0.12 7.62 -6.02
C VAL A 32 0.41 6.20 -6.18
N TRP A 33 1.39 5.81 -5.35
CA TRP A 33 1.95 4.46 -5.36
C TRP A 33 0.87 3.43 -5.00
N PHE A 34 0.09 3.68 -3.94
CA PHE A 34 -1.04 2.85 -3.52
C PHE A 34 -2.02 2.61 -4.67
N TYR A 35 -2.47 3.66 -5.36
CA TYR A 35 -3.41 3.55 -6.48
C TYR A 35 -2.87 2.62 -7.58
N LYS A 36 -1.63 2.88 -8.02
CA LYS A 36 -0.98 2.08 -9.08
C LYS A 36 -0.78 0.62 -8.66
N ARG A 37 -0.34 0.39 -7.42
CA ARG A 37 -0.04 -0.96 -6.93
C ARG A 37 -1.28 -1.77 -6.62
N ASN A 38 -2.36 -1.14 -6.16
CA ASN A 38 -3.62 -1.84 -5.97
C ASN A 38 -4.09 -2.48 -7.28
N LYS A 39 -4.08 -1.73 -8.39
CA LYS A 39 -4.46 -2.26 -9.71
C LYS A 39 -3.46 -3.30 -10.22
N LEU A 40 -2.17 -3.06 -10.05
CA LEU A 40 -1.12 -3.96 -10.52
C LEU A 40 -1.18 -5.33 -9.83
N ILE A 41 -1.35 -5.37 -8.50
CA ILE A 41 -1.45 -6.63 -7.76
C ILE A 41 -2.71 -7.39 -8.20
N GLN A 42 -3.84 -6.70 -8.35
CA GLN A 42 -5.07 -7.33 -8.85
C GLN A 42 -4.90 -7.93 -10.24
N ASN A 43 -4.27 -7.19 -11.16
CA ASN A 43 -4.04 -7.66 -12.52
C ASN A 43 -3.05 -8.83 -12.59
N ALA A 44 -1.96 -8.79 -11.82
CA ALA A 44 -0.93 -9.82 -11.86
C ALA A 44 -1.41 -11.13 -11.19
N LEU A 45 -2.16 -11.02 -10.10
CA LEU A 45 -2.59 -12.17 -9.31
C LEU A 45 -3.98 -12.68 -9.69
N GLY A 46 -4.79 -11.87 -10.39
CA GLY A 46 -6.17 -12.21 -10.75
C GLY A 46 -7.15 -12.19 -9.58
N VAL A 47 -6.79 -11.53 -8.47
CA VAL A 47 -7.58 -11.49 -7.23
C VAL A 47 -7.82 -10.04 -6.82
N LYS A 48 -9.08 -9.68 -6.55
CA LYS A 48 -9.44 -8.35 -6.03
C LYS A 48 -8.92 -8.18 -4.58
N ILE A 49 -8.28 -7.04 -4.30
CA ILE A 49 -7.85 -6.68 -2.93
C ILE A 49 -8.95 -5.86 -2.25
N VAL A 50 -9.30 -4.73 -2.85
CA VAL A 50 -10.38 -3.82 -2.46
C VAL A 50 -11.09 -3.35 -3.72
N SER A 51 -12.32 -2.85 -3.57
CA SER A 51 -13.08 -2.30 -4.69
C SER A 51 -12.46 -1.00 -5.23
N ASP A 52 -12.75 -0.68 -6.49
CA ASP A 52 -12.29 0.60 -7.08
C ASP A 52 -12.90 1.80 -6.36
N ILE A 53 -14.16 1.67 -5.90
CA ILE A 53 -14.85 2.69 -5.09
C ILE A 53 -14.06 2.98 -3.81
N TYR A 54 -13.56 1.95 -3.13
CA TYR A 54 -12.75 2.12 -1.92
C TYR A 54 -11.50 2.96 -2.19
N VAL A 55 -10.80 2.67 -3.30
CA VAL A 55 -9.60 3.40 -3.73
C VAL A 55 -9.94 4.86 -4.04
N ILE A 56 -11.04 5.11 -4.75
CA ILE A 56 -11.49 6.46 -5.10
C ILE A 56 -11.84 7.27 -3.85
N ILE A 57 -12.61 6.69 -2.91
CA ILE A 57 -12.96 7.34 -1.64
C ILE A 57 -11.69 7.71 -0.86
N LEU A 58 -10.72 6.80 -0.79
CA LEU A 58 -9.46 7.05 -0.09
C LEU A 58 -8.68 8.21 -0.73
N ILE A 59 -8.63 8.28 -2.06
CA ILE A 59 -7.96 9.38 -2.77
C ILE A 59 -8.66 10.70 -2.51
N ILE A 60 -10.00 10.74 -2.65
CA ILE A 60 -10.80 11.95 -2.38
C ILE A 60 -10.58 12.41 -0.93
N LEU A 61 -10.61 11.48 0.03
CA LEU A 61 -10.36 11.77 1.44
C LEU A 61 -9.01 12.43 1.66
N ASN A 62 -7.94 11.94 1.03
CA ASN A 62 -6.60 12.52 1.17
C ASN A 62 -6.46 13.89 0.48
N VAL A 63 -7.18 14.13 -0.62
CA VAL A 63 -7.23 15.45 -1.27
C VAL A 63 -7.99 16.45 -0.39
N VAL A 64 -9.14 16.07 0.16
CA VAL A 64 -9.92 16.92 1.07
C VAL A 64 -9.12 17.24 2.33
N LEU A 65 -8.43 16.24 2.90
CA LEU A 65 -7.54 16.42 4.04
C LEU A 65 -6.46 17.48 3.74
N PHE A 66 -5.75 17.32 2.62
CA PHE A 66 -4.71 18.28 2.22
C PHE A 66 -5.25 19.70 2.06
N CYS A 67 -6.41 19.87 1.43
CA CYS A 67 -7.05 21.18 1.29
C CYS A 67 -7.46 21.76 2.65
N ALA A 68 -8.02 20.94 3.55
CA ALA A 68 -8.41 21.37 4.88
C ALA A 68 -7.21 21.83 5.72
N ASP A 69 -6.08 21.12 5.65
CA ASP A 69 -4.83 21.50 6.33
C ASP A 69 -4.29 22.84 5.81
N VAL A 70 -4.26 23.03 4.48
CA VAL A 70 -3.81 24.30 3.88
C VAL A 70 -4.71 25.46 4.30
N ILE A 71 -6.03 25.29 4.28
CA ILE A 71 -6.98 26.33 4.72
C ILE A 71 -6.79 26.63 6.21
N SER A 72 -6.63 25.59 7.04
CA SER A 72 -6.42 25.75 8.48
C SER A 72 -5.20 26.62 8.79
N ILE A 73 -4.08 26.36 8.10
CA ILE A 73 -2.83 27.10 8.26
C ILE A 73 -2.98 28.56 7.79
N LEU A 74 -3.65 28.79 6.67
CA LEU A 74 -3.78 30.14 6.08
C LEU A 74 -4.70 31.07 6.88
N TYR A 75 -5.73 30.52 7.54
CA TYR A 75 -6.78 31.30 8.19
C TYR A 75 -6.80 31.16 9.72
N GLU A 76 -5.83 30.43 10.30
CA GLU A 76 -5.73 30.14 11.74
C GLU A 76 -7.07 29.67 12.34
N ASN A 77 -7.75 28.76 11.64
CA ASN A 77 -9.12 28.34 11.98
C ASN A 77 -9.17 26.97 12.65
N ASN A 78 -9.43 26.98 13.97
CA ASN A 78 -9.48 25.78 14.81
C ASN A 78 -10.49 24.71 14.35
N LEU A 79 -11.59 25.08 13.66
CA LEU A 79 -12.59 24.11 13.19
C LEU A 79 -12.05 23.22 12.06
N PHE A 80 -11.28 23.81 11.14
CA PHE A 80 -10.66 23.07 10.05
C PHE A 80 -9.55 22.15 10.55
N GLU A 81 -8.78 22.57 11.55
CA GLU A 81 -7.76 21.73 12.19
C GLU A 81 -8.37 20.49 12.86
N ILE A 82 -9.44 20.65 13.64
CA ILE A 82 -10.11 19.51 14.29
C ILE A 82 -10.66 18.55 13.21
N THR A 83 -11.24 19.09 12.15
CA THR A 83 -11.79 18.30 11.05
C THR A 83 -10.69 17.53 10.32
N SER A 84 -9.57 18.17 10.00
CA SER A 84 -8.46 17.50 9.31
C SER A 84 -7.84 16.40 10.15
N ASN A 85 -7.66 16.64 11.46
CA ASN A 85 -7.18 15.61 12.39
C ASN A 85 -8.07 14.37 12.40
N ILE A 86 -9.40 14.53 12.44
CA ILE A 86 -10.35 13.41 12.37
C ILE A 86 -10.24 12.66 11.03
N LEU A 87 -10.20 13.39 9.92
CA LEU A 87 -10.08 12.80 8.58
C LEU A 87 -8.75 12.06 8.40
N PHE A 88 -7.67 12.55 9.02
CA PHE A 88 -6.37 11.88 9.05
C PHE A 88 -6.47 10.51 9.71
N PHE A 89 -7.09 10.41 10.89
CA PHE A 89 -7.30 9.12 11.56
C PHE A 89 -8.10 8.13 10.69
N VAL A 90 -9.16 8.60 10.04
CA VAL A 90 -9.95 7.77 9.10
C VAL A 90 -9.08 7.28 7.95
N SER A 91 -8.26 8.15 7.35
CA SER A 91 -7.33 7.80 6.27
C SER A 91 -6.31 6.73 6.72
N VAL A 92 -5.73 6.88 7.91
CA VAL A 92 -4.79 5.91 8.49
C VAL A 92 -5.43 4.54 8.68
N VAL A 93 -6.66 4.48 9.21
CA VAL A 93 -7.40 3.22 9.39
C VAL A 93 -7.66 2.56 8.03
N MET A 94 -8.09 3.35 7.02
CA MET A 94 -8.33 2.81 5.68
C MET A 94 -7.03 2.25 5.05
N PHE A 95 -5.93 3.01 5.08
CA PHE A 95 -4.65 2.51 4.58
C PHE A 95 -4.20 1.23 5.29
N SER A 96 -4.44 1.12 6.59
CA SER A 96 -4.12 -0.06 7.40
C SER A 96 -4.94 -1.28 6.97
N ILE A 97 -6.26 -1.10 6.74
CA ILE A 97 -7.14 -2.15 6.25
C ILE A 97 -6.66 -2.63 4.88
N TRP A 98 -6.43 -1.71 3.95
CA TRP A 98 -5.93 -2.08 2.63
C TRP A 98 -4.61 -2.83 2.70
N ALA A 99 -3.66 -2.34 3.50
CA ALA A 99 -2.36 -2.99 3.64
C ALA A 99 -2.52 -4.42 4.17
N ASN A 100 -3.38 -4.65 5.16
CA ASN A 100 -3.62 -6.00 5.67
C ASN A 100 -4.30 -6.92 4.64
N CYS A 101 -5.21 -6.38 3.82
CA CYS A 101 -5.80 -7.12 2.70
C CYS A 101 -4.74 -7.49 1.65
N ALA A 102 -3.92 -6.53 1.23
CA ALA A 102 -2.84 -6.75 0.26
C ALA A 102 -1.83 -7.78 0.78
N ARG A 103 -1.45 -7.71 2.06
CA ARG A 103 -0.59 -8.71 2.73
C ARG A 103 -1.20 -10.11 2.63
N SER A 104 -2.49 -10.24 2.93
CA SER A 104 -3.20 -11.53 2.91
C SER A 104 -3.20 -12.12 1.50
N VAL A 105 -3.58 -11.32 0.50
CA VAL A 105 -3.57 -11.73 -0.92
C VAL A 105 -2.18 -12.20 -1.36
N LEU A 106 -1.14 -11.43 -1.06
CA LEU A 106 0.24 -11.80 -1.40
C LEU A 106 0.69 -13.10 -0.71
N THR A 107 0.29 -13.29 0.55
CA THR A 107 0.64 -14.49 1.34
C THR A 107 -0.06 -15.74 0.81
N TYR A 108 -1.37 -15.67 0.57
CA TYR A 108 -2.14 -16.79 0.04
C TYR A 108 -1.71 -17.16 -1.38
N TYR A 109 -1.38 -16.17 -2.20
CA TYR A 109 -0.85 -16.43 -3.53
C TYR A 109 0.49 -17.20 -3.48
N CYS A 110 1.39 -16.83 -2.56
CA CYS A 110 2.66 -17.55 -2.40
C CYS A 110 2.46 -18.99 -1.91
N TRP A 111 1.51 -19.19 -1.01
CA TRP A 111 1.20 -20.52 -0.50
C TRP A 111 0.56 -21.39 -1.60
N GLY A 112 -0.40 -20.87 -2.36
CA GLY A 112 -1.07 -21.62 -3.42
C GLY A 112 -0.15 -21.98 -4.59
N GLU A 113 0.65 -21.02 -5.09
CA GLU A 113 1.41 -21.21 -6.33
C GLU A 113 2.81 -21.81 -6.10
N TYR A 114 3.45 -21.50 -4.96
CA TYR A 114 4.84 -21.90 -4.69
C TYR A 114 4.96 -22.85 -3.50
N ASN A 115 3.87 -23.18 -2.82
CA ASN A 115 3.87 -23.95 -1.57
C ASN A 115 4.81 -23.39 -0.49
N ILE A 116 5.09 -22.09 -0.55
CA ILE A 116 5.93 -21.36 0.41
C ILE A 116 5.00 -20.53 1.28
N LYS A 117 5.09 -20.71 2.60
CA LYS A 117 4.35 -19.90 3.57
C LYS A 117 5.24 -18.76 4.08
N PRO A 118 5.21 -17.55 3.47
CA PRO A 118 6.01 -16.45 3.95
C PRO A 118 5.56 -16.04 5.36
N LYS A 119 6.53 -15.80 6.25
CA LYS A 119 6.29 -15.35 7.63
C LYS A 119 5.86 -13.88 7.65
N THR A 120 4.63 -13.60 7.21
CA THR A 120 4.06 -12.23 7.24
C THR A 120 3.27 -12.02 8.53
N LYS A 121 3.41 -10.85 9.16
CA LYS A 121 2.59 -10.48 10.34
C LYS A 121 1.62 -9.36 9.98
N SER A 122 0.39 -9.47 10.48
CA SER A 122 -0.67 -8.45 10.30
C SER A 122 -0.29 -7.12 10.96
N VAL A 123 0.32 -7.18 12.15
CA VAL A 123 0.74 -6.00 12.93
C VAL A 123 1.62 -5.05 12.11
N TYR A 124 2.57 -5.58 11.33
CA TYR A 124 3.41 -4.73 10.48
C TYR A 124 2.63 -4.07 9.34
N ALA A 125 1.61 -4.72 8.79
CA ALA A 125 0.76 -4.11 7.76
C ALA A 125 -0.10 -2.98 8.33
N VAL A 126 -0.55 -3.10 9.58
CA VAL A 126 -1.32 -2.05 10.25
C VAL A 126 -0.44 -0.86 10.61
N ILE A 127 0.75 -1.08 11.19
CA ILE A 127 1.61 0.00 11.67
C ILE A 127 2.37 0.69 10.52
N LEU A 128 2.94 -0.09 9.60
CA LEU A 128 3.81 0.44 8.53
C LEU A 128 3.05 0.63 7.19
N GLY A 129 1.81 0.16 7.10
CA GLY A 129 0.93 0.40 5.96
C GLY A 129 1.55 0.04 4.61
N VAL A 130 1.49 1.01 3.69
CA VAL A 130 2.00 0.90 2.31
C VAL A 130 3.49 0.53 2.24
N PHE A 131 4.30 0.98 3.20
CA PHE A 131 5.74 0.72 3.20
C PHE A 131 6.05 -0.77 3.44
N TYR A 132 5.27 -1.41 4.32
CA TYR A 132 5.40 -2.85 4.55
C TYR A 132 4.95 -3.67 3.34
N ILE A 133 3.94 -3.21 2.60
CA ILE A 133 3.53 -3.87 1.36
C ILE A 133 4.60 -3.74 0.28
N ASN A 134 5.23 -2.57 0.14
CA ASN A 134 6.36 -2.42 -0.76
C ASN A 134 7.54 -3.33 -0.37
N TYR A 135 7.87 -3.41 0.92
CA TYR A 135 8.85 -4.36 1.43
C TYR A 135 8.48 -5.81 1.09
N LEU A 136 7.22 -6.18 1.30
CA LEU A 136 6.74 -7.53 1.04
C LEU A 136 6.83 -7.88 -0.46
N ILE A 137 6.42 -6.99 -1.37
CA ILE A 137 6.58 -7.18 -2.83
C ILE A 137 8.05 -7.41 -3.19
N ASN A 138 8.95 -6.59 -2.64
CA ASN A 138 10.38 -6.71 -2.88
C ASN A 138 10.99 -8.01 -2.33
N ALA A 139 10.51 -8.48 -1.17
CA ALA A 139 10.93 -9.73 -0.56
C ALA A 139 10.40 -10.95 -1.34
N LEU A 140 9.13 -10.93 -1.74
CA LEU A 140 8.49 -12.03 -2.47
C LEU A 140 9.03 -12.17 -3.90
N GLY A 141 9.36 -11.07 -4.59
CA GLY A 141 10.03 -11.14 -5.89
C GLY A 141 11.51 -11.54 -5.84
N LYS A 142 12.01 -12.03 -4.70
CA LYS A 142 13.29 -12.76 -4.60
C LYS A 142 13.08 -14.27 -4.49
N ILE A 143 11.84 -14.72 -4.32
CA ILE A 143 11.51 -16.13 -4.25
C ILE A 143 11.64 -16.71 -5.66
N ASN A 144 12.70 -17.50 -5.87
CA ASN A 144 12.80 -18.35 -7.02
C ASN A 144 11.85 -19.53 -6.84
N LYS A 145 11.21 -19.97 -7.93
CA LYS A 145 10.45 -21.22 -7.93
C LYS A 145 11.45 -22.31 -7.48
N PRO A 146 11.17 -23.12 -6.44
CA PRO A 146 12.03 -24.27 -6.18
C PRO A 146 12.03 -25.11 -7.46
N ASP A 147 13.22 -25.47 -7.95
CA ASP A 147 13.34 -26.43 -9.04
C ASP A 147 12.67 -27.71 -8.55
N ILE A 148 11.48 -28.00 -9.07
CA ILE A 148 10.86 -29.32 -8.94
C ILE A 148 11.58 -30.20 -9.96
N SER A 149 12.85 -30.49 -9.69
CA SER A 149 13.60 -31.56 -10.31
C SER A 149 13.90 -32.59 -9.24
N LYS A 150 12.94 -33.51 -9.04
CA LYS A 150 13.13 -34.93 -8.72
C LYS A 150 11.77 -35.58 -8.49
#